data_AF-A0A7X5L2K0-F1
#
_entry.id   AF-A0A7X5L2K0-F1
#
_cell.length_a   1.000
_cell.length_b   1.000
_cell.length_c   1.000
_cell.angle_alpha   90.00
_cell.angle_beta   90.00
_cell.angle_gamma   90.00
#
_symmetry.space_group_name_H-M   'P 1'
#
loop_
_entity.id
_entity.type
_entity.pdbx_description
1 polymer ?
#
loop_
_entity_poly.entity_id
_entity_poly.type
_entity_poly.pdbx_seq_one_letter_code
_entity_poly.pdbx_strand_id
1 'polypeptide(L)' 'MAKGLKLNREQYKRVKRMDHKQMEDFICNIYNEGYADGKAAAEPKIKSCDIATVLNDIKGVGTKKAAEIMEAVNKLYEGK' A
#
# COMPACT_ATOMS: atom_id res chain seq x y z
N MET A 1 12.81 -8.72 -7.38
CA MET A 1 13.48 -9.87 -6.76
C MET A 1 13.87 -9.48 -5.36
N ALA A 2 13.33 -10.16 -4.33
CA ALA A 2 13.61 -9.83 -2.94
C ALA A 2 15.13 -9.84 -2.69
N LYS A 3 15.70 -8.70 -2.28
CA LYS A 3 17.06 -8.62 -1.78
C LYS A 3 17.15 -9.66 -0.67
N GLY A 4 17.89 -10.75 -0.90
CA GLY A 4 17.87 -11.93 -0.04
C GLY A 4 17.99 -11.54 1.42
N LEU A 5 16.97 -11.90 2.19
CA LEU A 5 16.87 -11.61 3.62
C LEU A 5 18.01 -12.39 4.31
N LYS A 6 19.15 -11.72 4.53
CA LYS A 6 20.32 -12.33 5.17
C LYS A 6 20.15 -12.23 6.68
N LEU A 7 19.72 -13.34 7.28
CA LEU A 7 19.66 -13.48 8.73
C LEU A 7 21.09 -13.47 9.30
N ASN A 8 21.35 -12.58 10.26
CA ASN A 8 22.59 -12.62 11.03
C ASN A 8 22.57 -13.86 11.96
N ARG A 9 23.75 -14.36 12.34
CA ARG A 9 23.91 -15.57 13.18
C ARG A 9 23.15 -15.47 14.51
N GLU A 10 23.08 -14.28 15.10
CA GLU A 10 22.32 -14.04 16.34
C GLU A 10 20.81 -14.07 16.12
N GLN A 11 20.30 -13.57 14.99
CA GLN A 11 18.89 -13.66 14.64
C GLN A 11 18.47 -15.11 14.40
N TYR A 12 19.30 -15.88 13.68
CA TYR A 12 19.07 -17.31 13.47
C TYR A 12 18.99 -18.09 14.78
N LYS A 13 19.94 -17.86 15.71
CA LYS A 13 19.91 -18.51 17.04
C LYS A 13 18.66 -18.13 17.84
N ARG A 14 18.18 -16.90 17.72
CA ARG A 14 16.98 -16.43 18.42
C ARG A 14 15.74 -17.17 17.91
N VAL A 15 15.54 -17.22 16.59
CA VAL A 15 14.42 -17.95 15.98
C VAL A 15 14.45 -19.43 16.35
N LYS A 16 15.63 -20.07 16.33
CA LYS A 16 15.78 -21.49 16.70
C LYS A 16 15.42 -21.79 18.17
N ARG A 17 15.52 -20.81 19.06
CA ARG A 17 15.25 -20.98 20.51
C ARG A 17 13.82 -20.61 20.91
N MET A 18 12.98 -20.20 19.96
CA MET A 18 11.59 -19.82 20.25
C MET A 18 10.79 -21.02 20.76
N ASP A 19 9.98 -20.78 21.79
CA ASP A 19 8.96 -21.74 22.20
C ASP A 19 7.75 -21.72 21.24
N HIS A 20 6.81 -22.66 21.43
CA HIS A 20 5.67 -22.81 20.52
C HIS A 20 4.84 -21.52 20.38
N LYS A 21 4.60 -20.82 21.49
CA LYS A 21 3.80 -19.59 21.50
C LYS A 21 4.53 -18.45 20.80
N GLN A 22 5.83 -18.30 21.08
CA GLN A 22 6.67 -17.32 20.40
C GLN A 22 6.74 -17.56 18.89
N MET A 23 6.72 -18.82 18.46
CA MET A 23 6.73 -19.17 17.05
C MET A 23 5.39 -18.89 16.35
N GLU A 24 4.27 -19.18 17.02
CA GLU A 24 2.93 -18.80 16.53
C GLU A 24 2.82 -17.27 16.35
N ASP A 25 3.21 -16.50 17.36
CA ASP A 25 3.22 -15.04 17.31
C ASP A 25 4.13 -14.53 16.18
N PHE A 26 5.31 -15.13 16.02
CA PHE A 26 6.26 -14.76 14.96
C PHE A 26 5.67 -14.95 13.56
N ILE A 27 4.99 -16.08 13.29
CA ILE A 27 4.37 -16.36 12.00
C ILE A 27 3.20 -15.40 11.74
N CYS A 28 2.33 -15.19 12.74
CA CYS A 28 1.22 -14.26 12.65
C CYS A 28 1.69 -12.83 12.33
N ASN A 29 2.76 -12.39 12.99
CA ASN A 29 3.33 -11.06 12.76
C ASN A 29 3.92 -10.93 11.35
N ILE A 30 4.66 -11.93 10.86
CA ILE A 30 5.19 -11.91 9.49
C ILE A 30 4.05 -11.78 8.46
N TYR A 31 2.97 -12.55 8.65
CA TYR A 31 1.82 -12.48 7.75
C TYR A 31 1.16 -11.10 7.79
N ASN A 32 0.91 -10.57 8.98
CA ASN A 32 0.28 -9.26 9.17
C ASN A 32 1.13 -8.13 8.59
N GLU A 33 2.44 -8.14 8.84
CA GLU A 33 3.39 -7.18 8.29
C GLU A 33 3.45 -7.28 6.76
N GLY A 34 3.55 -8.49 6.22
CA GLY A 34 3.57 -8.70 4.77
C GLY A 34 2.27 -8.26 4.08
N TYR A 35 1.12 -8.51 4.73
CA TYR A 35 -0.17 -8.05 4.24
C TYR A 35 -0.29 -6.52 4.31
N ALA A 36 0.16 -5.90 5.40
CA ALA A 36 0.13 -4.45 5.56
C ALA A 36 1.05 -3.75 4.54
N ASP A 37 2.26 -4.27 4.31
CA ASP A 37 3.18 -3.76 3.29
C ASP A 37 2.63 -3.95 1.87
N GLY A 38 2.07 -5.13 1.59
CA GLY A 38 1.39 -5.41 0.34
C GLY A 38 0.20 -4.48 0.11
N LYS A 39 -0.60 -4.21 1.15
CA LYS A 39 -1.71 -3.26 1.10
C LYS A 39 -1.22 -1.83 0.89
N ALA A 40 -0.16 -1.39 1.59
CA ALA A 40 0.42 -0.06 1.39
C ALA A 40 1.03 0.11 -0.01
N ALA A 41 1.59 -0.95 -0.58
CA ALA A 41 2.11 -0.96 -1.95
C ALA A 41 0.99 -1.00 -3.00
N ALA A 42 -0.12 -1.67 -2.70
CA ALA A 42 -1.29 -1.79 -3.58
C ALA A 42 -2.24 -0.60 -3.46
N GLU A 43 -2.23 0.13 -2.34
CA GLU A 43 -3.01 1.35 -2.18
C GLU A 43 -2.54 2.38 -3.23
N PRO A 44 -3.45 2.85 -4.10
CA PRO A 44 -3.09 3.88 -5.06
C PRO A 44 -2.64 5.11 -4.27
N LYS A 45 -1.39 5.54 -4.51
CA LYS A 45 -0.77 6.72 -3.86
C LYS A 45 -1.60 8.01 -3.99
N ILE A 46 -2.55 8.04 -4.92
CA ILE A 46 -3.47 9.13 -5.17
C ILE A 46 -4.87 8.53 -5.14
N LYS A 47 -5.68 8.94 -4.17
CA LYS A 47 -7.11 8.61 -4.16
C LYS A 47 -7.80 9.52 -5.17
N SER A 48 -8.82 9.03 -5.85
CA SER A 48 -9.60 9.82 -6.82
C SER A 48 -10.18 11.10 -6.20
N CYS A 49 -10.49 11.09 -4.89
CA CYS A 49 -10.92 12.29 -4.16
C CYS A 49 -9.85 13.39 -4.07
N ASP A 50 -8.56 13.03 -4.02
CA ASP A 50 -7.45 13.98 -3.96
C ASP A 50 -7.21 14.64 -5.33
N ILE A 51 -7.62 13.99 -6.41
CA ILE A 51 -7.55 14.56 -7.77
C ILE A 51 -8.60 15.66 -7.92
N ALA A 52 -9.80 15.45 -7.38
CA ALA A 52 -10.89 16.42 -7.45
C ALA A 52 -10.59 17.72 -6.68
N THR A 53 -9.87 17.65 -5.56
CA THR A 53 -9.46 18.85 -4.79
C THR A 53 -8.43 19.67 -5.57
N VAL A 54 -7.40 19.02 -6.12
CA VAL A 54 -6.37 19.69 -6.94
C VAL A 54 -6.97 20.35 -8.19
N LEU A 55 -7.97 19.73 -8.83
CA LEU A 55 -8.63 20.30 -10.01
C LEU A 55 -9.38 21.60 -9.71
N ASN A 56 -9.95 21.75 -8.51
CA ASN A 56 -10.67 22.95 -8.12
C ASN A 56 -9.74 24.13 -7.80
N ASP A 57 -8.49 23.86 -7.42
CA ASP A 57 -7.48 24.90 -7.14
C ASP A 57 -6.88 25.52 -8.41
N ILE A 58 -7.10 24.90 -9.59
CA ILE A 58 -6.60 25.40 -10.87
C ILE A 58 -7.49 26.54 -11.38
N LYS A 59 -6.92 27.74 -11.45
CA LYS A 59 -7.59 28.92 -12.01
C LYS A 59 -8.03 28.66 -13.46
N GLY A 60 -9.34 28.74 -13.70
CA GLY A 60 -9.96 28.52 -15.02
C GLY A 60 -10.59 27.14 -15.22
N VAL A 61 -10.43 26.23 -14.26
CA VAL A 61 -11.20 24.97 -14.20
C VAL A 61 -12.44 25.21 -13.34
N GLY A 62 -13.59 25.36 -14.00
CA GLY A 62 -14.88 25.41 -13.31
C GLY A 62 -15.39 24.01 -12.94
N THR A 63 -16.39 23.96 -12.07
CA THR A 63 -17.01 22.71 -11.58
C THR A 63 -17.43 21.73 -12.68
N LYS A 64 -17.93 22.25 -13.81
CA LYS A 64 -18.30 21.42 -14.98
C LYS A 64 -17.09 20.74 -15.64
N LYS A 65 -16.01 21.48 -15.88
CA LYS A 65 -14.78 20.92 -16.47
C LYS A 65 -14.09 19.96 -15.49
N ALA A 66 -14.10 20.27 -14.19
CA ALA A 66 -13.57 19.37 -13.17
C ALA A 66 -14.33 18.03 -13.15
N ALA A 67 -15.66 18.05 -13.27
CA ALA A 67 -16.49 16.84 -13.35
C ALA A 67 -16.18 16.00 -14.60
N GLU A 68 -16.05 16.64 -15.77
CA GLU A 68 -15.69 15.95 -17.02
C GLU A 68 -14.30 15.28 -16.94
N ILE A 69 -13.31 15.97 -16.35
CA ILE A 69 -11.97 15.42 -16.14
C ILE A 69 -12.02 14.23 -15.17
N MET A 70 -12.76 14.35 -14.06
CA MET A 70 -12.93 13.26 -13.10
C MET A 70 -13.62 12.04 -13.73
N GLU A 71 -14.59 12.23 -14.61
CA GLU A 71 -15.25 11.13 -15.32
C GLU A 71 -14.27 10.39 -16.26
N ALA A 72 -13.42 11.13 -16.97
CA ALA A 72 -12.37 10.55 -17.82
C ALA A 72 -11.31 9.79 -17.00
N VAL A 73 -10.94 10.33 -15.84
CA VAL A 73 -10.00 9.68 -14.90
C VAL A 73 -10.62 8.41 -14.33
N ASN A 74 -11.87 8.45 -13.89
CA ASN A 74 -12.57 7.28 -13.34
C ASN A 74 -12.68 6.14 -14.36
N LYS A 75 -12.92 6.43 -15.64
CA LYS A 75 -12.91 5.41 -16.71
C LYS A 75 -11.57 4.68 -16.84
N LEU A 76 -10.44 5.35 -16.58
CA LEU A 76 -9.11 4.72 -16.58
C LEU A 76 -8.82 3.90 -15.32
N TYR A 77 -9.44 4.27 -14.18
CA TYR A 77 -9.29 3.57 -12.90
C TYR A 77 -10.21 2.36 -12.76
N GLU A 78 -11.45 2.44 -13.27
CA GLU A 78 -12.43 1.34 -13.22
C GLU A 78 -12.29 0.34 -14.38
N GLY A 79 -11.63 0.75 -15.47
CA GLY A 79 -11.34 -0.10 -16.64
C GLY A 79 -10.08 -0.97 -16.50
N LYS A 80 -9.48 -1.07 -15.32
CA LYS A 80 -8.33 -1.94 -15.02
C LYS A 80 -8.67 -2.98 -13.97
#